data_AF-A0A937KQI0-F1
#
_entry.id   AF-A0A937KQI0-F1
#
_cell.length_a   1.000
_cell.length_b   1.000
_cell.length_c   1.000
_cell.angle_alpha   90.00
_cell.angle_beta   90.00
_cell.angle_gamma   90.00
#
_symmetry.space_group_name_H-M   'P 1'
#
loop_
_entity.id
_entity.type
_entity.pdbx_description
1 polymer ?
#
loop_
_entity_poly.entity_id
_entity_poly.type
_entity_poly.pdbx_seq_one_letter_code
_entity_poly.pdbx_strand_id
1 'polypeptide(L)' 'STQMELCRGSGILMLTDQGWKIRHYVLSIAVPNEDVDQLVALKKEHDQSLIEALRNK' A
#
# COMPACT_ATOMS: atom_id res chain seq x y z
N SER A 1 2.65 6.90 -9.05
CA SER A 1 2.05 6.08 -7.99
C SER A 1 2.56 4.65 -8.12
N THR A 2 2.31 3.78 -7.13
CA THR A 2 2.69 2.36 -7.18
C THR A 2 1.62 1.56 -7.93
N GLN A 3 1.97 0.39 -8.47
CA GLN A 3 1.04 -0.45 -9.25
C GLN A 3 -0.25 -0.82 -8.49
N MET A 4 -0.17 -1.00 -7.17
CA MET A 4 -1.29 -1.44 -6.34
C MET A 4 -2.08 -0.29 -5.68
N GLU A 5 -1.64 0.96 -5.85
CA GLU A 5 -2.16 2.15 -5.15
C GLU A 5 -2.30 1.89 -3.63
N LEU A 6 -3.40 2.31 -2.99
CA LEU A 6 -3.64 2.00 -1.59
C LEU A 6 -3.84 0.48 -1.40
N CYS A 7 -2.97 -0.14 -0.62
CA CYS A 7 -3.00 -1.58 -0.37
C CYS A 7 -2.58 -1.89 1.06
N ARG A 8 -2.84 -3.11 1.51
CA ARG A 8 -2.42 -3.55 2.84
C ARG A 8 -0.95 -3.94 2.79
N GLY A 9 -0.15 -3.18 3.53
CA GLY A 9 1.26 -3.49 3.79
C GLY A 9 1.43 -4.24 5.12
N SER A 10 2.40 -5.14 5.17
CA SER A 10 2.92 -5.72 6.41
C SER A 10 4.43 -5.87 6.26
N GLY A 11 5.21 -5.66 7.32
CA GLY A 11 6.66 -5.69 7.20
C GLY A 11 7.38 -5.83 8.53
N ILE A 12 8.67 -6.12 8.44
CA ILE A 12 9.59 -6.26 9.56
C ILE A 12 10.59 -5.12 9.48
N LEU A 13 10.72 -4.39 10.59
CA LEU A 13 11.78 -3.43 10.81
C LEU A 13 12.92 -4.06 11.59
N MET A 14 14.14 -3.65 11.29
CA MET A 14 15.35 -4.01 12.02
C MET A 14 16.01 -2.74 12.54
N LEU A 15 16.31 -2.69 13.83
CA LEU A 15 17.13 -1.63 14.40
C LEU A 15 18.59 -1.94 14.11
N THR A 16 19.27 -1.03 13.43
CA THR A 16 20.70 -1.09 13.13
C THR A 16 21.44 0.05 13.83
N ASP A 17 22.77 0.04 13.81
CA ASP A 17 23.57 1.16 14.33
C ASP A 17 23.29 2.48 13.60
N GLN A 18 22.73 2.41 12.38
CA GLN A 18 22.28 3.56 11.59
C GLN A 18 20.77 3.84 11.75
N GLY A 19 20.13 3.27 12.77
CA GLY A 19 18.70 3.42 13.06
C GLY A 19 17.82 2.33 12.44
N TRP A 20 16.50 2.56 12.47
CA TRP A 20 15.50 1.63 11.94
C TRP A 20 15.60 1.51 10.41
N LYS A 21 15.64 0.28 9.91
CA LYS A 21 15.63 -0.06 8.48
C LYS A 21 14.54 -1.10 8.19
N ILE A 22 13.98 -1.07 6.99
CA ILE A 22 13.05 -2.11 6.53
C ILE A 22 13.86 -3.35 6.15
N ARG A 23 13.61 -4.47 6.83
CA ARG A 23 14.23 -5.76 6.51
C ARG A 23 13.44 -6.52 5.46
N HIS A 24 12.12 -6.49 5.58
CA HIS A 24 11.21 -7.17 4.66
C HIS A 24 9.86 -6.47 4.67
N TYR A 25 9.16 -6.49 3.55
CA TYR A 25 7.77 -6.03 3.45
C TYR A 25 7.01 -6.86 2.42
N VAL A 26 5.71 -6.97 2.65
CA VAL A 26 4.74 -7.60 1.77
C VAL A 26 3.61 -6.61 1.53
N LEU A 27 3.29 -6.38 0.28
CA LEU A 27 2.09 -5.69 -0.15
C LEU A 27 1.10 -6.75 -0.62
N SER A 28 -0.16 -6.62 -0.22
CA SER A 28 -1.17 -7.63 -0.53
C SER A 28 -2.51 -7.02 -0.87
N ILE A 29 -3.14 -7.62 -1.87
CA ILE A 29 -4.54 -7.44 -2.25
C ILE A 29 -5.05 -8.86 -2.55
N ALA A 30 -6.14 -9.27 -1.91
CA ALA A 30 -6.69 -10.62 -2.06
C ALA A 30 -7.59 -10.71 -3.30
N VAL A 31 -6.97 -10.81 -4.48
CA VAL A 31 -7.64 -10.84 -5.79
C VAL A 31 -6.79 -11.68 -6.76
N PRO A 32 -7.39 -12.35 -7.77
CA PRO A 32 -6.62 -12.92 -8.88
C PRO A 32 -5.74 -11.86 -9.55
N ASN A 33 -4.54 -12.24 -10.00
CA ASN A 33 -3.56 -11.29 -10.52
C ASN A 33 -4.04 -10.60 -11.80
N GLU A 34 -4.79 -11.32 -12.63
CA GLU A 34 -5.41 -10.85 -13.86
C GLU A 34 -6.43 -9.73 -13.63
N ASP A 35 -7.00 -9.64 -12.44
CA ASP A 35 -8.06 -8.69 -12.10
C ASP A 35 -7.51 -7.42 -11.40
N VAL A 36 -6.20 -7.38 -11.11
CA VAL A 36 -5.59 -6.28 -10.33
C VAL A 36 -5.79 -4.93 -11.01
N ASP A 37 -5.59 -4.84 -12.32
CA ASP A 37 -5.69 -3.56 -13.04
C ASP A 37 -7.13 -3.00 -12.99
N GLN A 38 -8.12 -3.88 -13.11
CA GLN A 38 -9.54 -3.51 -13.03
C GLN A 38 -9.90 -3.06 -11.60
N LEU A 39 -9.43 -3.79 -10.59
CA LEU A 39 -9.63 -3.43 -9.19
C LEU A 39 -8.99 -2.09 -8.85
N VAL A 40 -7.78 -1.82 -9.33
CA VAL A 40 -7.08 -0.54 -9.14
C VAL A 40 -7.88 0.61 -9.76
N ALA A 41 -8.40 0.43 -10.97
CA ALA A 41 -9.27 1.43 -11.59
C ALA A 41 -10.56 1.67 -10.78
N LEU A 42 -11.19 0.59 -10.31
CA LEU A 42 -12.44 0.64 -9.54
C LEU A 42 -12.28 1.40 -8.22
N LYS A 43 -11.17 1.18 -7.49
CA LYS A 43 -10.95 1.81 -6.17
C LYS A 43 -10.30 3.20 -6.23
N LYS A 44 -9.92 3.69 -7.40
CA LYS A 44 -9.10 4.90 -7.56
C LYS A 44 -9.69 6.14 -6.88
N GLU A 45 -10.97 6.42 -7.10
CA GLU A 45 -11.64 7.59 -6.51
C GLU A 45 -11.73 7.46 -4.99
N HIS A 46 -12.15 6.29 -4.50
CA HIS A 46 -12.23 6.01 -3.08
C HIS A 46 -10.88 6.15 -2.37
N ASP A 47 -9.81 5.59 -2.96
CA ASP A 47 -8.44 5.71 -2.45
C ASP A 47 -8.01 7.16 -2.35
N GLN A 48 -8.25 7.95 -3.40
CA GLN A 48 -7.89 9.36 -3.43
C GLN A 48 -8.61 10.15 -2.33
N SER A 49 -9.93 9.97 -2.20
CA SER A 49 -10.71 10.61 -1.15
C SER A 49 -10.24 10.21 0.26
N LEU A 50 -9.91 8.93 0.47
CA LEU A 50 -9.42 8.46 1.75
C LEU A 50 -8.03 9.02 2.08
N ILE A 51 -7.12 9.09 1.10
CA ILE A 51 -5.79 9.67 1.28
C ILE A 51 -5.89 11.15 1.68
N GLU A 52 -6.77 11.91 1.03
CA GLU A 52 -7.03 13.31 1.38
C GLU A 52 -7.58 13.45 2.80
N ALA A 53 -8.54 12.62 3.18
CA ALA A 53 -9.10 12.61 4.53
C ALA A 53 -8.05 12.28 5.61
N LEU A 54 -7.13 11.34 5.34
CA LEU A 54 -6.07 10.95 6.27
C LEU A 54 -4.96 12.00 6.40
N ARG A 55 -4.70 12.79 5.37
CA ARG A 55 -3.72 13.89 5.40
C ARG A 55 -4.21 15.11 6.17
N ASN A 56 -5.53 15.31 6.21
CA ASN A 56 -6.18 16.44 6.87
C ASN A 56 -6.55 16.15 8.33
N LYS A 57 -6.20 14.96 8.86
CA LYS A 57 -6.28 14.60 10.27
C LYS A 57 -4.96 14.87 10.97
#